data_AF-A0A218QSY5-F1
#
_entry.id   AF-A0A218QSY5-F1
#
_cell.length_a   1.000
_cell.length_b   1.000
_cell.length_c   1.000
_cell.angle_alpha   90.00
_cell.angle_beta   90.00
_cell.angle_gamma   90.00
#
_symmetry.space_group_name_H-M   'P 1'
#
loop_
_entity.id
_entity.type
_entity.pdbx_description
1 polymer ?
#
loop_
_entity_poly.entity_id
_entity_poly.type
_entity_poly.pdbx_seq_one_letter_code
_entity_poly.pdbx_strand_id
1 'polypeptide(L)'
;MLTTNDPHLIALCSLEGLSVGDAFGERFFLHPDVVESLVAARAIPASPWYYTDDTQMALSIVSILRECALIDQDKLAESFAKYYDCDRGYGASMHKLLTRIADGEPWQKVASSLFDGQGSYGNGAAMRVAPVGAYFAEDLDLVVTQAKKSAEITHTHPEAIAGAIAVAVAAALAWQLRDSLPSKEEFLNLILPYVPESEVKSKIRQARDLSEKTPVNLAAAILGNGTYISAQDTVPFALWCAAQHLNNYEEALWLTVSGLGDRDTTCAIVGGIVALSAGVESIPAQWLQAREPLPKWDAETITLFRPTGVNELALIRESGYREFPPRLPEQPIFYPVLNEEYAVQIARDWNAATNDTGIGYVTRFQVKADFLSRYSVKTVGALMHQEYWIPAEDLPKFNRNIVGLIEVIAEFRKQIK
;
A
#
# COMPACT_ATOMS: atom_id res chain seq x y z
N MET A 1 9.91 -16.96 -5.09
CA MET A 1 9.02 -16.40 -6.13
C MET A 1 7.56 -16.52 -5.72
N LEU A 2 7.00 -15.42 -5.22
CA LEU A 2 5.56 -15.25 -5.05
C LEU A 2 4.89 -15.34 -6.43
N THR A 3 4.24 -16.46 -6.74
CA THR A 3 3.45 -16.67 -7.99
C THR A 3 2.07 -16.01 -7.91
N THR A 4 1.95 -14.95 -7.11
CA THR A 4 0.67 -14.35 -6.76
C THR A 4 0.58 -12.97 -7.37
N ASN A 5 -0.41 -12.79 -8.25
CA ASN A 5 -0.83 -11.49 -8.75
C ASN A 5 -1.78 -10.78 -7.77
N ASP A 6 -1.91 -11.23 -6.52
CA ASP A 6 -2.69 -10.54 -5.49
C ASP A 6 -2.03 -9.21 -5.11
N PRO A 7 -2.65 -8.05 -5.45
CA PRO A 7 -2.15 -6.73 -5.09
C PRO A 7 -1.83 -6.54 -3.61
N HIS A 8 -2.57 -7.19 -2.71
CA HIS A 8 -2.34 -7.10 -1.28
C HIS A 8 -1.02 -7.75 -0.87
N LEU A 9 -0.69 -8.91 -1.44
CA LEU A 9 0.57 -9.59 -1.14
C LEU A 9 1.77 -8.84 -1.72
N ILE A 10 1.59 -8.16 -2.85
CA ILE A 10 2.62 -7.30 -3.44
C ILE A 10 2.85 -6.06 -2.56
N ALA A 11 1.78 -5.43 -2.07
CA ALA A 11 1.88 -4.31 -1.12
C ALA A 11 2.55 -4.71 0.21
N LEU A 12 2.25 -5.90 0.73
CA LEU A 12 2.90 -6.45 1.92
C LEU A 12 4.39 -6.73 1.69
N CYS A 13 4.77 -7.22 0.50
CA CYS A 13 6.19 -7.37 0.12
C CYS A 13 6.94 -6.03 0.22
N SER A 14 6.35 -4.96 -0.33
CA SER A 14 6.92 -3.61 -0.22
C SER A 14 6.97 -3.13 1.24
N LEU A 15 5.93 -3.38 2.05
CA LEU A 15 5.90 -2.97 3.45
C LEU A 15 6.97 -3.68 4.29
N GLU A 16 7.22 -4.97 4.08
CA GLU A 16 8.30 -5.69 4.78
C GLU A 16 9.66 -5.10 4.44
N GLY A 17 9.91 -4.81 3.16
CA GLY A 17 11.11 -4.13 2.72
C GLY A 17 11.26 -2.72 3.30
N LEU A 18 10.18 -1.93 3.29
CA LEU A 18 10.16 -0.57 3.83
C LEU A 18 10.48 -0.57 5.32
N SER A 19 9.80 -1.42 6.08
CA SER A 19 9.89 -1.40 7.54
C SER A 19 11.19 -1.95 8.11
N VAL A 20 11.84 -2.89 7.41
CA VAL A 20 13.21 -3.27 7.76
C VAL A 20 14.19 -2.15 7.38
N GLY A 21 13.95 -1.44 6.28
CA GLY A 21 14.78 -0.31 5.83
C GLY A 21 14.75 0.86 6.81
N ASP A 22 13.54 1.28 7.21
CA ASP A 22 13.28 2.25 8.27
C ASP A 22 14.06 1.88 9.54
N ALA A 23 13.72 0.73 10.15
CA ALA A 23 14.27 0.33 11.43
C ALA A 23 15.80 0.13 11.38
N PHE A 24 16.34 -0.29 10.22
CA PHE A 24 17.79 -0.36 9.99
C PHE A 24 18.41 1.03 9.98
N GLY A 25 17.87 1.97 9.18
CA GLY A 25 18.37 3.32 9.03
C GLY A 25 18.36 4.11 10.35
N GLU A 26 17.31 3.92 11.16
CA GLU A 26 17.16 4.52 12.49
C GLU A 26 18.33 4.17 13.43
N ARG A 27 18.95 3.00 13.27
CA ARG A 27 20.10 2.60 14.12
C ARG A 27 21.36 3.43 13.90
N PHE A 28 21.40 4.26 12.86
CA PHE A 28 22.58 5.03 12.47
C PHE A 28 22.47 6.53 12.80
N PHE A 29 21.46 6.95 13.58
CA PHE A 29 21.45 8.27 14.23
C PHE A 29 22.34 8.30 15.48
N LEU A 30 23.66 8.21 15.24
CA LEU A 30 24.71 8.21 16.25
C LEU A 30 25.70 9.36 15.99
N HIS A 31 26.64 9.54 16.92
CA HIS A 31 27.74 10.50 16.73
C HIS A 31 28.51 10.21 15.42
N PRO A 32 28.89 11.23 14.62
CA PRO A 32 29.53 11.07 13.30
C PRO A 32 30.67 10.03 13.25
N ASP A 33 31.63 10.10 14.17
CA ASP A 33 32.77 9.17 14.20
C ASP A 33 32.36 7.69 14.40
N VAL A 34 31.28 7.48 15.17
CA VAL A 34 30.75 6.14 15.46
C VAL A 34 30.01 5.60 14.24
N VAL A 35 29.13 6.40 13.65
CA VAL A 35 28.36 5.99 12.46
C VAL A 35 29.27 5.71 11.27
N GLU A 36 30.28 6.53 11.02
CA GLU A 36 31.26 6.30 9.94
C GLU A 36 32.01 4.97 10.14
N SER A 37 32.43 4.68 11.37
CA SER A 37 33.11 3.43 11.70
C SER A 37 32.20 2.21 11.53
N LEU A 38 30.94 2.29 11.96
CA LEU A 38 29.96 1.20 11.82
C LEU A 38 29.62 0.93 10.36
N VAL A 39 29.40 1.99 9.56
CA VAL A 39 29.12 1.89 8.13
C VAL A 39 30.31 1.30 7.39
N ALA A 40 31.53 1.79 7.64
CA ALA A 40 32.74 1.28 6.99
C ALA A 40 33.00 -0.19 7.32
N ALA A 41 32.68 -0.63 8.54
CA ALA A 41 32.81 -2.01 8.96
C ALA A 41 31.61 -2.90 8.57
N ARG A 42 30.54 -2.32 8.01
CA ARG A 42 29.23 -2.99 7.84
C ARG A 42 28.77 -3.70 9.12
N ALA A 43 28.98 -3.05 10.26
CA ALA A 43 28.68 -3.61 11.57
C ALA A 43 27.17 -3.58 11.82
N ILE A 44 26.58 -4.76 11.99
CA ILE A 44 25.14 -4.91 12.22
C ILE A 44 24.77 -4.35 13.60
N PRO A 45 23.85 -3.38 13.70
CA PRO A 45 23.45 -2.81 14.98
C PRO A 45 22.78 -3.85 15.91
N ALA A 46 22.92 -3.66 17.23
CA ALA A 46 22.27 -4.53 18.21
C ALA A 46 20.74 -4.41 18.13
N SER A 47 20.06 -5.56 18.24
CA SER A 47 18.61 -5.67 18.35
C SER A 47 18.11 -5.29 19.76
N PRO A 48 16.81 -4.95 19.93
CA PRO A 48 15.79 -4.77 18.88
C PRO A 48 15.98 -3.48 18.09
N TRP A 49 15.53 -3.49 16.83
CA TRP A 49 15.41 -2.32 15.97
C TRP A 49 13.95 -1.88 15.94
N TYR A 50 13.68 -0.69 16.47
CA TYR A 50 12.35 -0.11 16.45
C TYR A 50 12.16 0.64 15.13
N TYR A 51 11.00 0.50 14.52
CA TYR A 51 10.63 1.27 13.33
C TYR A 51 10.10 2.65 13.73
N THR A 52 10.11 3.62 12.81
CA THR A 52 9.68 5.02 13.04
C THR A 52 8.30 5.32 12.44
N ASP A 53 7.96 6.60 12.28
CA ASP A 53 6.73 7.05 11.68
C ASP A 53 6.60 6.64 10.20
N ASP A 54 7.71 6.39 9.51
CA ASP A 54 7.76 5.82 8.17
C ASP A 54 6.94 4.55 8.06
N THR A 55 7.29 3.53 8.86
CA THR A 55 6.56 2.26 8.93
C THR A 55 5.17 2.44 9.49
N GLN A 56 5.02 3.25 10.55
CA GLN A 56 3.72 3.47 11.19
C GLN A 56 2.70 4.02 10.18
N MET A 57 3.09 4.97 9.34
CA MET A 57 2.21 5.51 8.30
C MET A 57 2.06 4.54 7.11
N ALA A 58 3.10 3.78 6.75
CA ALA A 58 3.00 2.77 5.70
C ALA A 58 2.02 1.63 6.07
N LEU A 59 1.96 1.24 7.34
CA LEU A 59 0.96 0.29 7.84
C LEU A 59 -0.48 0.79 7.64
N SER A 60 -0.73 2.10 7.83
CA SER A 60 -2.05 2.70 7.57
C SER A 60 -2.39 2.64 6.09
N ILE A 61 -1.41 2.87 5.20
CA ILE A 61 -1.58 2.74 3.75
C ILE A 61 -2.01 1.32 3.39
N VAL A 62 -1.26 0.29 3.83
CA VAL A 62 -1.57 -1.10 3.49
C VAL A 62 -2.91 -1.53 4.07
N SER A 63 -3.23 -1.12 5.30
CA SER A 63 -4.53 -1.40 5.92
C SER A 63 -5.70 -0.80 5.13
N ILE A 64 -5.56 0.43 4.63
CA ILE A 64 -6.59 1.08 3.79
C ILE A 64 -6.67 0.46 2.41
N LEU A 65 -5.54 0.09 1.79
CA LEU A 65 -5.55 -0.64 0.53
C LEU A 65 -6.24 -2.00 0.71
N ARG A 66 -6.03 -2.68 1.84
CA ARG A 66 -6.75 -3.92 2.18
C ARG A 66 -8.24 -3.72 2.33
N GLU A 67 -8.65 -2.73 3.12
CA GLU A 67 -10.06 -2.47 3.37
C GLU A 67 -10.80 -1.96 2.13
N CYS A 68 -10.19 -1.02 1.44
CA CYS A 68 -10.86 -0.21 0.44
C CYS A 68 -10.40 -0.53 -0.98
N ALA A 69 -9.39 -1.33 -1.25
CA ALA A 69 -8.83 -1.55 -2.60
C ALA A 69 -8.49 -0.25 -3.39
N LEU A 70 -8.38 0.88 -2.69
CA LEU A 70 -8.00 2.21 -3.15
C LEU A 70 -7.61 3.08 -1.96
N ILE A 71 -6.95 4.20 -2.22
CA ILE A 71 -6.72 5.24 -1.23
C ILE A 71 -8.00 6.07 -1.07
N ASP A 72 -8.75 5.71 -0.04
CA ASP A 72 -9.85 6.50 0.48
C ASP A 72 -9.26 7.54 1.44
N GLN A 73 -9.30 8.82 1.05
CA GLN A 73 -8.56 9.85 1.77
C GLN A 73 -9.12 10.11 3.17
N ASP A 74 -10.44 10.03 3.34
CA ASP A 74 -11.08 10.26 4.64
C ASP A 74 -10.73 9.11 5.59
N LYS A 75 -10.89 7.86 5.15
CA LYS A 75 -10.51 6.69 5.97
C LYS A 75 -9.01 6.63 6.25
N LEU A 76 -8.17 7.04 5.31
CA LEU A 76 -6.72 7.07 5.52
C LEU A 76 -6.31 8.17 6.51
N ALA A 77 -6.95 9.35 6.46
CA ALA A 77 -6.75 10.39 7.47
C ALA A 77 -7.15 9.91 8.87
N GLU A 78 -8.31 9.26 8.99
CA GLU A 78 -8.77 8.63 10.24
C GLU A 78 -7.78 7.56 10.73
N SER A 79 -7.26 6.71 9.82
CA SER A 79 -6.28 5.68 10.14
C SER A 79 -4.97 6.29 10.67
N PHE A 80 -4.44 7.33 10.03
CA PHE A 80 -3.24 8.02 10.50
C PHE A 80 -3.45 8.63 11.90
N ALA A 81 -4.60 9.26 12.16
CA ALA A 81 -4.90 9.83 13.46
C ALA A 81 -5.12 8.77 14.54
N LYS A 82 -5.81 7.66 14.21
CA LYS A 82 -6.09 6.55 15.11
C LYS A 82 -4.82 5.84 15.57
N TYR A 83 -3.88 5.63 14.66
CA TYR A 83 -2.63 4.92 14.93
C TYR A 83 -1.44 5.85 15.15
N TYR A 84 -1.68 7.14 15.35
CA TYR A 84 -0.63 8.08 15.71
C TYR A 84 0.00 7.71 17.07
N ASP A 85 1.32 7.64 17.09
CA ASP A 85 2.13 7.38 18.28
C ASP A 85 3.22 8.44 18.35
N CYS A 86 3.19 9.26 19.40
CA CYS A 86 4.10 10.40 19.53
C CYS A 86 5.57 10.01 19.66
N ASP A 87 5.85 8.77 20.05
CA ASP A 87 7.21 8.28 20.31
C ASP A 87 7.88 7.71 19.05
N ARG A 88 7.20 7.75 17.90
CA ARG A 88 7.68 7.15 16.63
C ARG A 88 8.52 8.07 15.74
N GLY A 89 8.83 9.30 16.14
CA GLY A 89 9.75 10.17 15.37
C GLY A 89 9.09 11.23 14.48
N TYR A 90 7.77 11.34 14.51
CA TYR A 90 7.02 12.32 13.72
C TYR A 90 7.55 13.77 13.80
N GLY A 91 7.58 14.45 12.66
CA GLY A 91 7.87 15.88 12.61
C GLY A 91 6.85 16.76 13.36
N ALA A 92 7.29 17.93 13.83
CA ALA A 92 6.45 18.84 14.64
C ALA A 92 5.13 19.28 13.98
N SER A 93 5.10 19.39 12.66
CA SER A 93 3.88 19.69 11.91
C SER A 93 2.90 18.52 11.91
N MET A 94 3.40 17.28 11.84
CA MET A 94 2.59 16.07 11.85
C MET A 94 1.95 15.82 13.22
N HIS A 95 2.67 16.05 14.33
CA HIS A 95 2.07 16.00 15.67
C HIS A 95 0.81 16.88 15.77
N LYS A 96 0.88 18.11 15.27
CA LYS A 96 -0.25 19.05 15.26
C LYS A 96 -1.37 18.59 14.33
N LEU A 97 -1.03 18.14 13.12
CA LEU A 97 -2.01 17.71 12.13
C LEU A 97 -2.80 16.49 12.61
N LEU A 98 -2.11 15.45 13.07
CA LEU A 98 -2.74 14.18 13.46
C LEU A 98 -3.60 14.33 14.71
N THR A 99 -3.16 15.15 15.67
CA THR A 99 -3.97 15.46 16.87
C THR A 99 -5.28 16.16 16.50
N ARG A 100 -5.23 17.16 15.60
CA ARG A 100 -6.43 17.89 15.16
C ARG A 100 -7.41 17.00 14.38
N ILE A 101 -6.89 16.09 13.56
CA ILE A 101 -7.73 15.09 12.87
C ILE A 101 -8.36 14.14 13.91
N ALA A 102 -7.61 13.71 14.92
CA ALA A 102 -8.13 12.88 16.01
C ALA A 102 -9.25 13.60 16.80
N ASP A 103 -9.15 14.93 16.95
CA ASP A 103 -10.18 15.78 17.55
C ASP A 103 -11.41 16.01 16.65
N GLY A 104 -11.43 15.42 15.45
CA GLY A 104 -12.55 15.46 14.50
C GLY A 104 -12.53 16.64 13.54
N GLU A 105 -11.43 17.39 13.45
CA GLU A 105 -11.31 18.44 12.44
C GLU A 105 -11.13 17.85 11.03
N PRO A 106 -11.81 18.40 10.00
CA PRO A 106 -11.65 17.92 8.62
C PRO A 106 -10.20 18.06 8.13
N TRP A 107 -9.59 16.94 7.74
CA TRP A 107 -8.18 16.89 7.33
C TRP A 107 -7.87 17.85 6.18
N GLN A 108 -8.81 18.08 5.26
CA GLN A 108 -8.66 19.00 4.13
C GLN A 108 -8.34 20.42 4.62
N LYS A 109 -8.98 20.87 5.70
CA LYS A 109 -8.75 22.19 6.28
C LYS A 109 -7.45 22.24 7.06
N VAL A 110 -7.14 21.19 7.82
CA VAL A 110 -5.93 21.11 8.64
C VAL A 110 -4.70 21.08 7.74
N ALA A 111 -4.65 20.16 6.77
CA ALA A 111 -3.52 19.98 5.84
C ALA A 111 -3.28 21.22 4.97
N SER A 112 -4.35 21.81 4.40
CA SER A 112 -4.23 23.04 3.60
C SER A 112 -3.83 24.26 4.42
N SER A 113 -4.06 24.28 5.73
CA SER A 113 -3.63 25.39 6.61
C SER A 113 -2.16 25.32 7.03
N LEU A 114 -1.47 24.21 6.79
CA LEU A 114 -0.07 24.07 7.18
C LEU A 114 0.84 25.04 6.40
N PHE A 115 1.86 25.55 7.08
CA PHE A 115 2.88 26.45 6.50
C PHE A 115 2.26 27.68 5.81
N ASP A 116 1.36 28.37 6.51
CA ASP A 116 0.65 29.56 6.01
C ASP A 116 -0.07 29.35 4.68
N GLY A 117 -0.57 28.13 4.44
CA GLY A 117 -1.29 27.78 3.21
C GLY A 117 -0.42 27.21 2.10
N GLN A 118 0.91 27.15 2.26
CA GLN A 118 1.81 26.60 1.25
C GLN A 118 1.81 25.07 1.23
N GLY A 119 1.46 24.43 2.35
CA GLY A 119 1.54 22.99 2.53
C GLY A 119 2.95 22.51 2.84
N SER A 120 3.05 21.29 3.39
CA SER A 120 4.33 20.65 3.69
C SER A 120 4.99 20.14 2.40
N TYR A 121 6.23 20.57 2.13
CA TYR A 121 7.10 19.97 1.10
C TYR A 121 7.96 18.80 1.62
N GLY A 122 7.70 18.37 2.86
CA GLY A 122 8.45 17.31 3.52
C GLY A 122 8.44 15.97 2.79
N ASN A 123 9.43 15.14 3.09
CA ASN A 123 9.55 13.78 2.54
C ASN A 123 8.56 12.77 3.14
N GLY A 124 7.78 13.14 4.17
CA GLY A 124 6.87 12.23 4.86
C GLY A 124 5.72 11.65 4.02
N ALA A 125 5.42 12.24 2.86
CA ALA A 125 4.55 11.60 1.87
C ALA A 125 5.26 10.51 1.07
N ALA A 126 6.54 10.70 0.74
CA ALA A 126 7.35 9.77 -0.03
C ALA A 126 7.81 8.56 0.79
N MET A 127 8.08 8.75 2.08
CA MET A 127 8.59 7.69 2.96
C MET A 127 7.67 6.47 3.09
N ARG A 128 6.36 6.67 2.93
CA ARG A 128 5.31 5.66 3.19
C ARG A 128 4.61 5.10 1.96
N VAL A 129 4.96 5.56 0.75
CA VAL A 129 4.11 5.41 -0.44
C VAL A 129 4.47 4.22 -1.33
N ALA A 130 5.64 3.58 -1.13
CA ALA A 130 6.05 2.43 -1.93
C ALA A 130 4.98 1.30 -1.98
N PRO A 131 4.26 0.98 -0.89
CA PRO A 131 3.15 0.01 -0.93
C PRO A 131 1.97 0.41 -1.84
N VAL A 132 1.74 1.71 -2.09
CA VAL A 132 0.74 2.17 -3.08
C VAL A 132 1.17 1.79 -4.48
N GLY A 133 2.44 2.02 -4.81
CA GLY A 133 3.04 1.63 -6.09
C GLY A 133 2.97 0.13 -6.33
N ALA A 134 3.32 -0.64 -5.29
CA ALA A 134 3.25 -2.10 -5.27
C ALA A 134 1.83 -2.62 -5.53
N TYR A 135 0.82 -2.04 -4.87
CA TYR A 135 -0.58 -2.48 -5.00
C TYR A 135 -1.14 -2.22 -6.41
N PHE A 136 -0.88 -1.05 -6.98
CA PHE A 136 -1.38 -0.69 -8.31
C PHE A 136 -0.37 -0.97 -9.42
N ALA A 137 0.57 -1.89 -9.20
CA ALA A 137 1.70 -2.10 -10.10
C ALA A 137 1.31 -2.51 -11.53
N GLU A 138 0.07 -2.89 -11.81
CA GLU A 138 -0.40 -3.18 -13.17
C GLU A 138 -0.85 -1.93 -13.96
N ASP A 139 -1.08 -0.79 -13.30
CA ASP A 139 -1.57 0.45 -13.92
C ASP A 139 -0.85 1.68 -13.32
N LEU A 140 0.14 2.19 -14.05
CA LEU A 140 0.96 3.32 -13.61
C LEU A 140 0.19 4.65 -13.52
N ASP A 141 -0.86 4.84 -14.31
CA ASP A 141 -1.70 6.06 -14.22
C ASP A 141 -2.54 6.02 -12.93
N LEU A 142 -3.00 4.83 -12.56
CA LEU A 142 -3.64 4.61 -11.26
C LEU A 142 -2.64 4.78 -10.10
N VAL A 143 -1.40 4.30 -10.23
CA VAL A 143 -0.32 4.56 -9.25
C VAL A 143 -0.16 6.06 -9.01
N VAL A 144 -0.02 6.86 -10.07
CA VAL A 144 0.11 8.33 -9.97
C VAL A 144 -1.07 8.93 -9.21
N THR A 145 -2.29 8.54 -9.58
CA THR A 145 -3.52 9.06 -8.99
C THR A 145 -3.64 8.71 -7.51
N GLN A 146 -3.34 7.47 -7.14
CA GLN A 146 -3.47 6.97 -5.77
C GLN A 146 -2.34 7.49 -4.86
N ALA A 147 -1.11 7.59 -5.39
CA ALA A 147 0.03 8.18 -4.68
C ALA A 147 -0.26 9.65 -4.34
N LYS A 148 -0.77 10.43 -5.30
CA LYS A 148 -1.20 11.81 -5.07
C LYS A 148 -2.25 11.91 -3.96
N LYS A 149 -3.32 11.11 -4.03
CA LYS A 149 -4.37 11.07 -2.99
C LYS A 149 -3.79 10.77 -1.60
N SER A 150 -2.84 9.84 -1.51
CA SER A 150 -2.20 9.48 -0.24
C SER A 150 -1.33 10.60 0.36
N ALA A 151 -0.75 11.45 -0.49
CA ALA A 151 0.11 12.56 -0.08
C ALA A 151 -0.71 13.75 0.46
N GLU A 152 -1.75 14.15 -0.27
CA GLU A 152 -2.57 15.35 -0.02
C GLU A 152 -3.18 15.43 1.39
N ILE A 153 -3.34 14.30 2.06
CA ILE A 153 -3.86 14.21 3.44
C ILE A 153 -2.96 14.93 4.45
N THR A 154 -1.65 14.98 4.15
CA THR A 154 -0.63 15.52 5.08
C THR A 154 0.31 16.52 4.43
N HIS A 155 0.51 16.39 3.11
CA HIS A 155 1.49 17.11 2.33
C HIS A 155 0.82 17.57 1.02
N THR A 156 0.32 18.81 1.03
CA THR A 156 -0.37 19.41 -0.11
C THR A 156 0.59 20.13 -1.07
N HIS A 157 1.87 20.27 -0.73
CA HIS A 157 2.84 20.98 -1.56
C HIS A 157 3.19 20.16 -2.82
N PRO A 158 3.30 20.78 -4.02
CA PRO A 158 3.61 20.08 -5.26
C PRO A 158 4.89 19.23 -5.23
N GLU A 159 5.97 19.71 -4.59
CA GLU A 159 7.22 18.94 -4.44
C GLU A 159 7.02 17.64 -3.66
N ALA A 160 6.27 17.65 -2.56
CA ALA A 160 6.00 16.44 -1.78
C ALA A 160 5.14 15.44 -2.57
N ILE A 161 4.15 15.94 -3.31
CA ILE A 161 3.33 15.12 -4.20
C ILE A 161 4.17 14.52 -5.33
N ALA A 162 5.07 15.30 -5.94
CA ALA A 162 5.99 14.80 -6.97
C ALA A 162 6.94 13.73 -6.44
N GLY A 163 7.47 13.92 -5.22
CA GLY A 163 8.29 12.93 -4.52
C GLY A 163 7.53 11.62 -4.26
N ALA A 164 6.30 11.72 -3.76
CA ALA A 164 5.47 10.55 -3.50
C ALA A 164 5.13 9.78 -4.79
N ILE A 165 4.78 10.49 -5.86
CA ILE A 165 4.53 9.88 -7.17
C ILE A 165 5.79 9.18 -7.69
N ALA A 166 6.96 9.81 -7.59
CA ALA A 166 8.21 9.23 -8.07
C ALA A 166 8.56 7.92 -7.35
N VAL A 167 8.41 7.87 -6.02
CA VAL A 167 8.64 6.64 -5.22
C VAL A 167 7.61 5.56 -5.55
N ALA A 168 6.33 5.91 -5.67
CA ALA A 168 5.29 4.93 -5.98
C ALA A 168 5.48 4.33 -7.39
N VAL A 169 5.80 5.15 -8.39
CA VAL A 169 6.09 4.68 -9.75
C VAL A 169 7.35 3.81 -9.77
N ALA A 170 8.40 4.18 -9.02
CA ALA A 170 9.59 3.35 -8.90
C ALA A 170 9.28 1.97 -8.29
N ALA A 171 8.46 1.92 -7.24
CA ALA A 171 8.03 0.66 -6.63
C ALA A 171 7.24 -0.22 -7.63
N ALA A 172 6.29 0.37 -8.36
CA ALA A 172 5.53 -0.33 -9.40
C ALA A 172 6.45 -0.91 -10.50
N LEU A 173 7.39 -0.10 -11.00
CA LEU A 173 8.35 -0.53 -12.03
C LEU A 173 9.31 -1.62 -11.52
N ALA A 174 9.77 -1.53 -10.26
CA ALA A 174 10.61 -2.55 -9.64
C ALA A 174 9.89 -3.92 -9.61
N TRP A 175 8.59 -3.92 -9.28
CA TRP A 175 7.76 -5.13 -9.38
C TRP A 175 7.61 -5.60 -10.84
N GLN A 176 7.21 -4.72 -11.76
CA GLN A 176 6.97 -5.09 -13.17
C GLN A 176 8.21 -5.67 -13.85
N LEU A 177 9.39 -5.14 -13.54
CA LEU A 177 10.66 -5.47 -14.21
C LEU A 177 11.49 -6.52 -13.45
N ARG A 178 10.98 -7.11 -12.38
CA ARG A 178 11.70 -8.06 -11.51
C ARG A 178 12.34 -9.25 -12.25
N ASP A 179 11.73 -9.68 -13.35
CA ASP A 179 12.24 -10.80 -14.16
C ASP A 179 13.30 -10.38 -15.19
N SER A 180 13.46 -9.07 -15.45
CA SER A 180 14.44 -8.50 -16.38
C SER A 180 14.83 -7.09 -15.94
N LEU A 181 15.74 -7.03 -14.97
CA LEU A 181 16.09 -5.77 -14.32
C LEU A 181 16.78 -4.78 -15.27
N PRO A 182 16.34 -3.51 -15.30
CA PRO A 182 16.96 -2.46 -16.09
C PRO A 182 18.28 -2.00 -15.46
N SER A 183 19.09 -1.30 -16.26
CA SER A 183 20.18 -0.48 -15.72
C SER A 183 19.63 0.70 -14.91
N LYS A 184 20.50 1.33 -14.10
CA LYS A 184 20.13 2.51 -13.30
C LYS A 184 19.59 3.65 -14.17
N GLU A 185 20.24 3.91 -15.32
CA GLU A 185 19.83 4.96 -16.24
C GLU A 185 18.44 4.67 -16.85
N GLU A 186 18.22 3.44 -17.31
CA GLU A 186 16.94 3.02 -17.88
C GLU A 186 15.81 3.11 -16.85
N PHE A 187 16.05 2.62 -15.62
CA PHE A 187 15.06 2.67 -14.55
C PHE A 187 14.60 4.10 -14.24
N LEU A 188 15.55 5.02 -14.05
CA LEU A 188 15.24 6.42 -13.78
C LEU A 188 14.56 7.11 -14.98
N ASN A 189 14.93 6.75 -16.21
CA ASN A 189 14.24 7.24 -17.41
C ASN A 189 12.78 6.78 -17.50
N LEU A 190 12.45 5.58 -17.02
CA LEU A 190 11.07 5.07 -17.00
C LEU A 190 10.20 5.77 -15.96
N ILE A 191 10.78 6.28 -14.87
CA ILE A 191 10.06 7.01 -13.82
C ILE A 191 9.69 8.44 -14.28
N LEU A 192 10.62 9.13 -14.94
CA LEU A 192 10.52 10.55 -15.29
C LEU A 192 9.21 10.99 -16.00
N PRO A 193 8.62 10.23 -16.94
CA PRO A 193 7.37 10.63 -17.60
C PRO A 193 6.19 10.85 -16.64
N TYR A 194 6.16 10.14 -15.51
CA TYR A 194 5.06 10.18 -14.55
C TYR A 194 5.22 11.24 -13.46
N VAL A 195 6.42 11.78 -13.28
CA VAL A 195 6.71 12.78 -12.26
C VAL A 195 6.31 14.17 -12.78
N PRO A 196 5.51 14.97 -12.04
CA PRO A 196 5.23 16.36 -12.39
C PRO A 196 6.50 17.21 -12.46
N GLU A 197 6.52 18.26 -13.30
CA GLU A 197 7.66 19.20 -13.32
C GLU A 197 7.82 19.85 -11.93
N SER A 198 9.02 19.73 -11.38
CA SER A 198 9.36 20.00 -9.98
C SER A 198 10.89 19.98 -9.80
N GLU A 199 11.38 20.45 -8.67
CA GLU A 199 12.79 20.28 -8.30
C GLU A 199 13.12 18.78 -8.12
N VAL A 200 12.21 18.00 -7.52
CA VAL A 200 12.31 16.53 -7.47
C VAL A 200 12.62 15.95 -8.85
N LYS A 201 11.82 16.28 -9.86
CA LYS A 201 12.03 15.75 -11.23
C LYS A 201 13.35 16.20 -11.83
N SER A 202 13.73 17.46 -11.61
CA SER A 202 15.02 17.99 -12.07
C SER A 202 16.20 17.20 -11.48
N LYS A 203 16.16 16.91 -10.17
CA LYS A 203 17.19 16.14 -9.50
C LYS A 203 17.16 14.65 -9.84
N ILE A 204 16.01 14.06 -10.19
CA ILE A 204 15.96 12.69 -10.74
C ILE A 204 16.68 12.63 -12.09
N ARG A 205 16.58 13.68 -12.93
CA ARG A 205 17.40 13.78 -14.16
C ARG A 205 18.90 13.82 -13.83
N GLN A 206 19.29 14.57 -12.80
CA GLN A 206 20.69 14.57 -12.34
C GLN A 206 21.14 13.19 -11.84
N ALA A 207 20.32 12.51 -11.04
CA ALA A 207 20.59 11.16 -10.53
C ALA A 207 20.83 10.16 -11.67
N ARG A 208 20.00 10.24 -12.72
CA ARG A 208 20.18 9.44 -13.94
C ARG A 208 21.53 9.70 -14.59
N ASP A 209 21.93 10.97 -14.72
CA ASP A 209 23.13 11.40 -15.43
C ASP A 209 24.43 11.15 -14.63
N LEU A 210 24.35 10.90 -13.32
CA LEU A 210 25.52 10.49 -12.52
C LEU A 210 26.08 9.17 -13.04
N SER A 211 27.39 8.94 -12.93
CA SER A 211 27.96 7.62 -13.19
C SER A 211 27.53 6.61 -12.12
N GLU A 212 27.41 5.33 -12.47
CA GLU A 212 27.26 4.25 -11.48
C GLU A 212 28.45 4.16 -10.52
N LYS A 213 29.63 4.64 -10.95
CA LYS A 213 30.86 4.69 -10.14
C LYS A 213 30.95 5.91 -9.22
N THR A 214 29.96 6.80 -9.24
CA THR A 214 29.96 8.00 -8.40
C THR A 214 29.99 7.60 -6.92
N PRO A 215 30.96 8.08 -6.13
CA PRO A 215 30.99 7.83 -4.69
C PRO A 215 29.71 8.33 -4.00
N VAL A 216 29.19 7.55 -3.05
CA VAL A 216 27.92 7.84 -2.39
C VAL A 216 27.87 9.20 -1.71
N ASN A 217 28.97 9.64 -1.09
CA ASN A 217 29.07 10.95 -0.47
C ASN A 217 28.95 12.10 -1.49
N LEU A 218 29.47 11.92 -2.70
CA LEU A 218 29.31 12.88 -3.79
C LEU A 218 27.88 12.87 -4.35
N ALA A 219 27.29 11.68 -4.50
CA ALA A 219 25.88 11.56 -4.91
C ALA A 219 24.95 12.25 -3.89
N ALA A 220 25.14 12.00 -2.59
CA ALA A 220 24.44 12.65 -1.50
C ALA A 220 24.59 14.18 -1.53
N ALA A 221 25.80 14.70 -1.77
CA ALA A 221 26.04 16.14 -1.87
C ALA A 221 25.35 16.80 -3.07
N ILE A 222 25.17 16.09 -4.19
CA ILE A 222 24.53 16.60 -5.40
C ILE A 222 23.00 16.49 -5.31
N LEU A 223 22.50 15.33 -4.89
CA LEU A 223 21.09 14.99 -4.94
C LEU A 223 20.33 15.42 -3.67
N GLY A 224 21.04 15.54 -2.55
CA GLY A 224 20.47 15.62 -1.20
C GLY A 224 20.37 14.24 -0.56
N ASN A 225 20.53 14.15 0.75
CA ASN A 225 20.42 12.90 1.52
C ASN A 225 19.33 12.95 2.59
N GLY A 226 18.38 13.87 2.43
CA GLY A 226 17.26 14.10 3.33
C GLY A 226 17.58 14.95 4.56
N THR A 227 18.81 15.47 4.71
CA THR A 227 19.18 16.37 5.82
C THR A 227 18.20 17.55 6.01
N TYR A 228 17.57 18.02 4.92
CA TYR A 228 16.58 19.09 4.97
C TYR A 228 15.12 18.61 5.10
N ILE A 229 14.89 17.31 5.29
CA ILE A 229 13.59 16.66 5.49
C ILE A 229 12.59 17.09 4.42
N SER A 230 13.06 17.22 3.17
CA SER A 230 12.27 17.68 2.03
C SER A 230 12.26 16.64 0.92
N ALA A 231 11.18 16.57 0.15
CA ALA A 231 11.06 15.58 -0.91
C ALA A 231 12.19 15.71 -1.95
N GLN A 232 12.53 16.93 -2.36
CA GLN A 232 13.60 17.22 -3.32
C GLN A 232 15.00 16.97 -2.77
N ASP A 233 15.18 16.92 -1.46
CA ASP A 233 16.45 16.58 -0.82
C ASP A 233 16.56 15.08 -0.49
N THR A 234 15.49 14.30 -0.62
CA THR A 234 15.45 12.90 -0.17
C THR A 234 15.26 11.93 -1.34
N VAL A 235 14.20 12.15 -2.13
CA VAL A 235 13.72 11.21 -3.15
C VAL A 235 14.73 10.96 -4.25
N PRO A 236 15.41 11.97 -4.84
CA PRO A 236 16.35 11.72 -5.94
C PRO A 236 17.52 10.81 -5.53
N PHE A 237 18.03 10.95 -4.31
CA PHE A 237 19.10 10.10 -3.78
C PHE A 237 18.62 8.70 -3.42
N ALA A 238 17.44 8.57 -2.80
CA ALA A 238 16.86 7.26 -2.53
C ALA A 238 16.62 6.48 -3.85
N LEU A 239 16.07 7.12 -4.88
CA LEU A 239 15.89 6.50 -6.19
C LEU A 239 17.22 6.13 -6.85
N TRP A 240 18.25 6.97 -6.71
CA TRP A 240 19.60 6.65 -7.19
C TRP A 240 20.17 5.40 -6.49
N CYS A 241 20.02 5.31 -5.17
CA CYS A 241 20.50 4.15 -4.40
C CYS A 241 19.74 2.86 -4.77
N ALA A 242 18.41 2.91 -4.84
CA ALA A 242 17.60 1.76 -5.24
C ALA A 242 17.97 1.25 -6.65
N ALA A 243 18.11 2.18 -7.60
CA ALA A 243 18.42 1.87 -8.99
C ALA A 243 19.81 1.22 -9.19
N GLN A 244 20.74 1.39 -8.25
CA GLN A 244 22.07 0.75 -8.28
C GLN A 244 22.01 -0.73 -7.87
N HIS A 245 21.01 -1.13 -7.08
CA HIS A 245 20.96 -2.43 -6.41
C HIS A 245 19.56 -3.06 -6.39
N LEU A 246 18.81 -2.96 -7.50
CA LEU A 246 17.45 -3.53 -7.62
C LEU A 246 17.40 -5.06 -7.36
N ASN A 247 18.52 -5.77 -7.48
CA ASN A 247 18.62 -7.22 -7.25
C ASN A 247 19.13 -7.61 -5.86
N ASN A 248 19.52 -6.65 -5.01
CA ASN A 248 20.18 -6.95 -3.74
C ASN A 248 19.80 -5.93 -2.66
N TYR A 249 18.88 -6.35 -1.79
CA TYR A 249 18.36 -5.53 -0.70
C TYR A 249 19.44 -5.10 0.30
N GLU A 250 20.30 -6.01 0.74
CA GLU A 250 21.37 -5.70 1.71
C GLU A 250 22.37 -4.67 1.16
N GLU A 251 22.83 -4.86 -0.07
CA GLU A 251 23.73 -3.91 -0.72
C GLU A 251 23.07 -2.54 -0.94
N ALA A 252 21.78 -2.52 -1.31
CA ALA A 252 21.01 -1.29 -1.44
C ALA A 252 20.95 -0.51 -0.13
N LEU A 253 20.64 -1.16 1.00
CA LEU A 253 20.54 -0.49 2.29
C LEU A 253 21.91 -0.01 2.80
N TRP A 254 22.97 -0.79 2.63
CA TRP A 254 24.32 -0.34 3.00
C TRP A 254 24.78 0.85 2.16
N LEU A 255 24.50 0.85 0.85
CA LEU A 255 24.77 2.01 0.00
C LEU A 255 24.01 3.23 0.51
N THR A 256 22.72 3.06 0.80
CA THR A 256 21.82 4.16 1.20
C THR A 256 22.27 4.80 2.52
N VAL A 257 22.47 4.00 3.57
CA VAL A 257 22.88 4.51 4.89
C VAL A 257 24.25 5.19 4.88
N SER A 258 25.13 4.78 3.95
CA SER A 258 26.44 5.42 3.73
C SER A 258 26.33 6.85 3.21
N GLY A 259 25.17 7.25 2.67
CA GLY A 259 24.86 8.63 2.29
C GLY A 259 24.60 9.56 3.48
N LEU A 260 24.40 9.01 4.69
CA LEU A 260 24.03 9.73 5.90
C LEU A 260 22.75 10.58 5.70
N GLY A 261 22.56 11.64 6.50
CA GLY A 261 21.36 12.48 6.45
C GLY A 261 20.17 11.82 7.15
N ASP A 262 19.06 11.72 6.45
CA ASP A 262 17.78 11.18 6.92
C ASP A 262 17.70 9.69 6.61
N ARG A 263 18.36 8.91 7.47
CA ARG A 263 18.79 7.54 7.17
C ARG A 263 17.65 6.54 7.23
N ASP A 264 16.78 6.64 8.22
CA ASP A 264 15.52 5.90 8.33
C ASP A 264 14.67 6.12 7.07
N THR A 265 14.39 7.39 6.70
CA THR A 265 13.54 7.71 5.56
C THR A 265 14.12 7.25 4.22
N THR A 266 15.39 7.52 3.97
CA THR A 266 16.02 7.08 2.71
C THR A 266 16.07 5.55 2.62
N CYS A 267 16.37 4.85 3.72
CA CYS A 267 16.37 3.38 3.75
C CYS A 267 14.96 2.79 3.66
N ALA A 268 13.93 3.44 4.23
CA ALA A 268 12.54 3.03 4.10
C ALA A 268 12.08 3.06 2.64
N ILE A 269 12.36 4.17 1.93
CA ILE A 269 12.04 4.32 0.51
C ILE A 269 12.76 3.25 -0.32
N VAL A 270 14.08 3.10 -0.12
CA VAL A 270 14.89 2.14 -0.89
C VAL A 270 14.44 0.71 -0.61
N GLY A 271 14.24 0.36 0.66
CA GLY A 271 13.79 -0.97 1.07
C GLY A 271 12.44 -1.33 0.48
N GLY A 272 11.49 -0.37 0.48
CA GLY A 272 10.16 -0.57 -0.08
C GLY A 272 10.14 -0.79 -1.60
N ILE A 273 11.11 -0.23 -2.32
CA ILE A 273 11.29 -0.41 -3.78
C ILE A 273 12.04 -1.73 -4.06
N VAL A 274 13.22 -1.93 -3.46
CA VAL A 274 14.12 -3.03 -3.81
C VAL A 274 13.55 -4.39 -3.40
N ALA A 275 12.76 -4.47 -2.32
CA ALA A 275 12.10 -5.72 -1.94
C ALA A 275 11.15 -6.25 -3.03
N LEU A 276 10.58 -5.38 -3.87
CA LEU A 276 9.66 -5.77 -4.94
C LEU A 276 10.38 -6.44 -6.12
N SER A 277 11.60 -6.01 -6.42
CA SER A 277 12.42 -6.57 -7.51
C SER A 277 13.33 -7.72 -7.05
N ALA A 278 13.88 -7.64 -5.84
CA ALA A 278 14.77 -8.66 -5.29
C ALA A 278 14.04 -9.78 -4.52
N GLY A 279 12.79 -9.54 -4.12
CA GLY A 279 11.98 -10.45 -3.29
C GLY A 279 12.27 -10.30 -1.80
N VAL A 280 11.28 -10.60 -0.95
CA VAL A 280 11.41 -10.56 0.52
C VAL A 280 12.51 -11.51 1.02
N GLU A 281 12.77 -12.60 0.29
CA GLU A 281 13.85 -13.54 0.57
C GLU A 281 15.25 -12.92 0.48
N SER A 282 15.40 -11.77 -0.18
CA SER A 282 16.67 -11.02 -0.24
C SER A 282 16.94 -10.20 1.01
N ILE A 283 15.94 -10.00 1.88
CA ILE A 283 16.10 -9.34 3.17
C ILE A 283 16.84 -10.31 4.11
N PRO A 284 17.99 -9.92 4.71
CA PRO A 284 18.70 -10.78 5.65
C PRO A 284 17.78 -11.20 6.81
N ALA A 285 17.66 -12.51 7.04
CA ALA A 285 16.76 -13.04 8.08
C ALA A 285 17.05 -12.46 9.48
N GLN A 286 18.33 -12.19 9.77
CA GLN A 286 18.76 -11.53 11.01
C GLN A 286 18.23 -10.08 11.14
N TRP A 287 18.06 -9.35 10.05
CA TRP A 287 17.53 -7.98 10.06
C TRP A 287 16.01 -8.00 10.27
N LEU A 288 15.32 -8.92 9.59
CA LEU A 288 13.89 -9.14 9.80
C LEU A 288 13.57 -9.56 11.25
N GLN A 289 14.45 -10.36 11.87
CA GLN A 289 14.34 -10.74 13.29
C GLN A 289 14.74 -9.61 14.26
N ALA A 290 15.64 -8.72 13.84
CA ALA A 290 16.06 -7.59 14.66
C ALA A 290 15.00 -6.49 14.70
N ARG A 291 14.32 -6.22 13.58
CA ARG A 291 13.15 -5.33 13.52
C ARG A 291 12.06 -5.84 14.45
N GLU A 292 11.47 -4.94 15.23
CA GLU A 292 10.30 -5.29 16.04
C GLU A 292 9.15 -5.86 15.16
N PRO A 293 8.28 -6.71 15.71
CA PRO A 293 7.15 -7.25 14.95
C PRO A 293 6.17 -6.16 14.52
N LEU A 294 5.68 -6.22 13.27
CA LEU A 294 4.63 -5.31 12.83
C LEU A 294 3.28 -5.66 13.51
N PRO A 295 2.51 -4.65 13.92
CA PRO A 295 1.17 -4.87 14.43
C PRO A 295 0.23 -5.33 13.30
N LYS A 296 -0.80 -6.10 13.67
CA LYS A 296 -1.89 -6.46 12.75
C LYS A 296 -3.02 -5.45 12.88
N TRP A 297 -3.19 -4.58 11.89
CA TRP A 297 -4.27 -3.59 11.86
C TRP A 297 -5.50 -4.03 11.06
N ASP A 298 -5.43 -5.22 10.47
CA ASP A 298 -6.51 -5.77 9.68
C ASP A 298 -7.65 -6.26 10.58
N ALA A 299 -8.88 -5.94 10.18
CA ALA A 299 -10.06 -6.54 10.78
C ALA A 299 -10.09 -8.05 10.48
N GLU A 300 -10.51 -8.86 11.45
CA GLU A 300 -10.84 -10.26 11.20
C GLU A 300 -11.99 -10.32 10.19
N THR A 301 -11.85 -11.12 9.14
CA THR A 301 -12.86 -11.25 8.09
C THR A 301 -13.31 -12.70 7.92
N ILE A 302 -14.56 -12.86 7.49
CA ILE A 302 -15.13 -14.13 7.07
C ILE A 302 -15.30 -14.07 5.55
N THR A 303 -14.77 -15.07 4.85
CA THR A 303 -14.99 -15.26 3.41
C THR A 303 -16.41 -15.77 3.19
N LEU A 304 -17.14 -15.09 2.32
CA LEU A 304 -18.49 -15.44 1.91
C LEU A 304 -18.57 -15.48 0.39
N PHE A 305 -19.61 -16.16 -0.08
CA PHE A 305 -19.88 -16.33 -1.50
C PHE A 305 -21.30 -15.90 -1.81
N ARG A 306 -21.54 -15.52 -3.06
CA ARG A 306 -22.90 -15.28 -3.55
C ARG A 306 -23.04 -15.70 -5.00
N PRO A 307 -24.02 -16.56 -5.32
CA PRO A 307 -24.40 -16.80 -6.71
C PRO A 307 -25.16 -15.58 -7.24
N THR A 308 -24.73 -15.04 -8.38
CA THR A 308 -25.35 -13.86 -8.99
C THR A 308 -25.79 -14.13 -10.44
N GLY A 309 -26.83 -13.43 -10.88
CA GLY A 309 -27.22 -13.39 -12.30
C GLY A 309 -26.51 -12.27 -13.07
N VAL A 310 -26.72 -12.21 -14.39
CA VAL A 310 -26.12 -11.19 -15.27
C VAL A 310 -26.46 -9.75 -14.83
N ASN A 311 -27.74 -9.48 -14.52
CA ASN A 311 -28.20 -8.13 -14.18
C ASN A 311 -27.64 -7.66 -12.83
N GLU A 312 -27.63 -8.55 -11.82
CA GLU A 312 -27.04 -8.24 -10.51
C GLU A 312 -25.54 -8.00 -10.63
N LEU A 313 -24.83 -8.82 -11.42
CA LEU A 313 -23.41 -8.64 -11.66
C LEU A 313 -23.09 -7.34 -12.41
N ALA A 314 -23.95 -6.91 -13.35
CA ALA A 314 -23.78 -5.63 -14.03
C ALA A 314 -23.82 -4.45 -13.04
N LEU A 315 -24.75 -4.47 -12.08
CA LEU A 315 -24.83 -3.45 -11.03
C LEU A 315 -23.62 -3.50 -10.07
N ILE A 316 -23.12 -4.70 -9.76
CA ILE A 316 -21.86 -4.86 -9.00
C ILE A 316 -20.68 -4.27 -9.77
N ARG A 317 -20.62 -4.47 -11.11
CA ARG A 317 -19.59 -3.86 -11.96
C ARG A 317 -19.67 -2.34 -11.96
N GLU A 318 -20.88 -1.78 -12.04
CA GLU A 318 -21.11 -0.34 -11.98
C GLU A 318 -20.65 0.28 -10.65
N SER A 319 -20.73 -0.46 -9.54
CA SER A 319 -20.16 -0.05 -8.24
C SER A 319 -18.64 -0.23 -8.13
N GLY A 320 -17.97 -0.66 -9.22
CA GLY A 320 -16.54 -0.99 -9.20
C GLY A 320 -16.25 -2.24 -8.36
N TYR A 321 -17.18 -3.19 -8.32
CA TYR A 321 -17.12 -4.42 -7.52
C TYR A 321 -17.10 -4.20 -6.00
N ARG A 322 -17.70 -3.13 -5.50
CA ARG A 322 -17.65 -2.79 -4.06
C ARG A 322 -18.94 -3.09 -3.31
N GLU A 323 -20.06 -3.10 -4.01
CA GLU A 323 -21.37 -3.12 -3.38
C GLU A 323 -22.32 -4.06 -4.11
N PHE A 324 -23.12 -4.80 -3.33
CA PHE A 324 -24.30 -5.48 -3.86
C PHE A 324 -25.44 -4.48 -4.03
N PRO A 325 -26.22 -4.58 -5.12
CA PRO A 325 -27.34 -3.66 -5.37
C PRO A 325 -28.46 -3.85 -4.34
N PRO A 326 -29.28 -2.81 -4.10
CA PRO A 326 -30.47 -2.91 -3.26
C PRO A 326 -31.38 -4.08 -3.67
N ARG A 327 -31.98 -4.75 -2.69
CA ARG A 327 -32.95 -5.82 -2.94
C ARG A 327 -34.25 -5.25 -3.47
N LEU A 328 -34.96 -6.04 -4.27
CA LEU A 328 -36.32 -5.69 -4.70
C LEU A 328 -37.27 -5.71 -3.48
N PRO A 329 -38.35 -4.91 -3.47
CA PRO A 329 -39.26 -4.80 -2.31
C PRO A 329 -39.81 -6.16 -1.81
N GLU A 330 -40.01 -7.11 -2.71
CA GLU A 330 -40.48 -8.47 -2.43
C GLU A 330 -39.39 -9.42 -1.89
N GLN A 331 -38.13 -8.96 -1.81
CA GLN A 331 -36.97 -9.74 -1.36
C GLN A 331 -36.47 -9.22 0.00
N PRO A 332 -37.09 -9.63 1.13
CA PRO A 332 -36.81 -9.05 2.45
C PRO A 332 -35.41 -9.41 3.00
N ILE A 333 -34.73 -10.38 2.39
CA ILE A 333 -33.47 -10.94 2.90
C ILE A 333 -32.41 -10.95 1.78
N PHE A 334 -31.19 -10.57 2.15
CA PHE A 334 -29.96 -10.80 1.42
C PHE A 334 -29.23 -12.01 2.03
N TYR A 335 -28.91 -12.99 1.20
CA TYR A 335 -28.35 -14.28 1.60
C TYR A 335 -26.97 -14.50 0.95
N PRO A 336 -25.88 -14.19 1.66
CA PRO A 336 -24.55 -14.68 1.31
C PRO A 336 -24.34 -16.06 1.95
N VAL A 337 -23.62 -16.93 1.24
CA VAL A 337 -23.38 -18.32 1.64
C VAL A 337 -21.94 -18.51 2.14
N LEU A 338 -21.72 -19.48 3.01
CA LEU A 338 -20.41 -19.73 3.64
C LEU A 338 -19.53 -20.69 2.83
N ASN A 339 -20.10 -21.45 1.89
CA ASN A 339 -19.40 -22.51 1.17
C ASN A 339 -19.41 -22.25 -0.34
N GLU A 340 -18.23 -22.33 -0.96
CA GLU A 340 -18.06 -22.13 -2.41
C GLU A 340 -18.86 -23.15 -3.22
N GLU A 341 -18.80 -24.44 -2.85
CA GLU A 341 -19.52 -25.52 -3.52
C GLU A 341 -21.04 -25.28 -3.54
N TYR A 342 -21.58 -24.71 -2.45
CA TYR A 342 -22.99 -24.36 -2.37
C TYR A 342 -23.32 -23.20 -3.32
N ALA A 343 -22.48 -22.16 -3.38
CA ALA A 343 -22.67 -21.07 -4.32
C ALA A 343 -22.61 -21.56 -5.78
N VAL A 344 -21.66 -22.46 -6.10
CA VAL A 344 -21.53 -23.11 -7.41
C VAL A 344 -22.80 -23.88 -7.77
N GLN A 345 -23.35 -24.67 -6.84
CA GLN A 345 -24.59 -25.42 -7.06
C GLN A 345 -25.74 -24.49 -7.45
N ILE A 346 -25.95 -23.40 -6.71
CA ILE A 346 -27.01 -22.42 -7.03
C ILE A 346 -26.75 -21.75 -8.38
N ALA A 347 -25.52 -21.32 -8.65
CA ALA A 347 -25.18 -20.63 -9.89
C ALA A 347 -25.38 -21.52 -11.13
N ARG A 348 -24.99 -22.80 -11.04
CA ARG A 348 -25.08 -23.75 -12.15
C ARG A 348 -26.49 -24.32 -12.32
N ASP A 349 -27.08 -24.83 -11.24
CA ASP A 349 -28.30 -25.64 -11.32
C ASP A 349 -29.58 -24.80 -11.29
N TRP A 350 -29.48 -23.55 -10.82
CA TRP A 350 -30.59 -22.61 -10.79
C TRP A 350 -30.34 -21.44 -11.73
N ASN A 351 -29.39 -20.54 -11.44
CA ASN A 351 -29.23 -19.31 -12.21
C ASN A 351 -28.98 -19.55 -13.72
N ALA A 352 -28.02 -20.41 -14.07
CA ALA A 352 -27.74 -20.71 -15.47
C ALA A 352 -28.87 -21.54 -16.13
N ALA A 353 -29.59 -22.36 -15.37
CA ALA A 353 -30.61 -23.25 -15.91
C ALA A 353 -31.96 -22.56 -16.16
N THR A 354 -32.38 -21.67 -15.23
CA THR A 354 -33.73 -21.11 -15.18
C THR A 354 -33.85 -19.68 -15.66
N ASN A 355 -32.75 -18.91 -15.67
CA ASN A 355 -32.81 -17.49 -15.99
C ASN A 355 -32.81 -17.26 -17.51
N ASP A 356 -33.47 -16.21 -17.98
CA ASP A 356 -33.59 -15.89 -19.42
C ASP A 356 -32.24 -15.72 -20.13
N THR A 357 -31.22 -15.29 -19.38
CA THR A 357 -29.85 -15.12 -19.89
C THR A 357 -29.08 -16.43 -20.01
N GLY A 358 -29.50 -17.48 -19.30
CA GLY A 358 -28.80 -18.77 -19.28
C GLY A 358 -27.40 -18.72 -18.65
N ILE A 359 -27.07 -17.69 -17.87
CA ILE A 359 -25.74 -17.51 -17.26
C ILE A 359 -25.87 -17.27 -15.76
N GLY A 360 -25.05 -17.97 -14.97
CA GLY A 360 -24.88 -17.77 -13.53
C GLY A 360 -23.42 -17.57 -13.18
N TYR A 361 -23.15 -16.72 -12.19
CA TYR A 361 -21.81 -16.45 -11.69
C TYR A 361 -21.72 -16.81 -10.22
N VAL A 362 -20.51 -17.09 -9.74
CA VAL A 362 -20.20 -17.14 -8.32
C VAL A 362 -19.27 -15.98 -7.98
N THR A 363 -19.68 -15.19 -6.99
CA THR A 363 -18.83 -14.16 -6.41
C THR A 363 -18.28 -14.59 -5.06
N ARG A 364 -17.08 -14.12 -4.73
CA ARG A 364 -16.39 -14.28 -3.45
C ARG A 364 -16.06 -12.91 -2.89
N PHE A 365 -16.21 -12.73 -1.58
CA PHE A 365 -15.93 -11.46 -0.90
C PHE A 365 -15.65 -11.71 0.58
N GLN A 366 -14.96 -10.77 1.22
CA GLN A 366 -14.67 -10.80 2.65
C GLN A 366 -15.52 -9.79 3.40
N VAL A 367 -16.02 -10.15 4.58
CA VAL A 367 -16.82 -9.26 5.43
C VAL A 367 -16.27 -9.26 6.84
N LYS A 368 -16.24 -8.10 7.50
CA LYS A 368 -15.76 -7.97 8.90
C LYS A 368 -16.54 -8.90 9.83
N ALA A 369 -15.82 -9.71 10.61
CA ALA A 369 -16.36 -10.75 11.47
C ALA A 369 -17.21 -10.17 12.62
N ASP A 370 -16.82 -9.01 13.15
CA ASP A 370 -17.56 -8.28 14.19
C ASP A 370 -18.95 -7.82 13.72
N PHE A 371 -19.07 -7.39 12.46
CA PHE A 371 -20.35 -7.08 11.84
C PHE A 371 -21.22 -8.34 11.67
N LEU A 372 -20.63 -9.43 11.18
CA LEU A 372 -21.35 -10.69 10.96
C LEU A 372 -21.80 -11.36 12.26
N SER A 373 -21.11 -11.12 13.37
CA SER A 373 -21.46 -11.68 14.70
C SER A 373 -22.89 -11.33 15.17
N ARG A 374 -23.51 -10.32 14.56
CA ARG A 374 -24.90 -9.89 14.82
C ARG A 374 -25.95 -10.79 14.18
N TYR A 375 -25.55 -11.65 13.24
CA TYR A 375 -26.44 -12.54 12.49
C TYR A 375 -26.11 -14.01 12.79
N SER A 376 -27.14 -14.85 12.89
CA SER A 376 -26.94 -16.29 13.08
C SER A 376 -26.83 -17.01 11.74
N VAL A 377 -25.84 -17.89 11.60
CA VAL A 377 -25.74 -18.82 10.46
C VAL A 377 -26.97 -19.75 10.43
N LYS A 378 -27.57 -19.90 9.25
CA LYS A 378 -28.70 -20.81 8.99
C LYS A 378 -28.22 -21.97 8.15
N THR A 379 -28.70 -23.17 8.46
CA THR A 379 -28.49 -24.37 7.64
C THR A 379 -29.81 -24.72 6.96
N VAL A 380 -29.89 -24.55 5.64
CA VAL A 380 -31.14 -24.72 4.86
C VAL A 380 -31.27 -26.06 4.16
N GLY A 381 -30.31 -26.96 4.39
CA GLY A 381 -30.31 -28.34 3.90
C GLY A 381 -29.29 -29.18 4.66
N ALA A 382 -28.40 -29.87 3.93
CA ALA A 382 -27.18 -30.44 4.50
C ALA A 382 -26.23 -29.40 5.11
N LEU A 383 -25.23 -29.85 5.88
CA LEU A 383 -24.23 -29.03 6.56
C LEU A 383 -23.48 -28.04 5.65
N MET A 384 -23.33 -28.34 4.35
CA MET A 384 -22.70 -27.43 3.39
C MET A 384 -23.61 -26.25 2.97
N HIS A 385 -24.93 -26.33 3.21
CA HIS A 385 -25.89 -25.31 2.83
C HIS A 385 -26.07 -24.29 3.95
N GLN A 386 -24.98 -23.60 4.26
CA GLN A 386 -24.92 -22.57 5.29
C GLN A 386 -24.96 -21.17 4.67
N GLU A 387 -25.80 -20.32 5.25
CA GLU A 387 -26.00 -18.94 4.79
C GLU A 387 -26.31 -17.99 5.94
N TYR A 388 -26.04 -16.71 5.74
CA TYR A 388 -26.55 -15.64 6.59
C TYR A 388 -27.88 -15.12 6.06
N TRP A 389 -28.77 -14.74 6.96
CA TRP A 389 -30.00 -14.03 6.60
C TRP A 389 -29.86 -12.58 7.05
N ILE A 390 -29.45 -11.70 6.15
CA ILE A 390 -29.28 -10.27 6.42
C ILE A 390 -30.52 -9.53 5.93
N PRO A 391 -31.22 -8.77 6.80
CA PRO A 391 -32.35 -7.96 6.38
C PRO A 391 -31.97 -7.01 5.24
N ALA A 392 -32.86 -6.84 4.25
CA ALA A 392 -32.60 -5.97 3.10
C ALA A 392 -32.26 -4.52 3.51
N GLU A 393 -32.87 -4.02 4.58
CA GLU A 393 -32.59 -2.71 5.20
C GLU A 393 -31.17 -2.57 5.77
N ASP A 394 -30.52 -3.68 6.12
CA ASP A 394 -29.14 -3.72 6.61
C ASP A 394 -28.12 -3.91 5.49
N LEU A 395 -28.55 -4.15 4.24
CA LEU A 395 -27.64 -4.32 3.10
C LEU A 395 -26.69 -3.12 2.88
N PRO A 396 -27.10 -1.84 3.04
CA PRO A 396 -26.16 -0.74 2.99
C PRO A 396 -25.08 -0.80 4.08
N LYS A 397 -25.42 -1.30 5.29
CA LYS A 397 -24.43 -1.53 6.35
C LYS A 397 -23.53 -2.71 6.01
N PHE A 398 -24.10 -3.78 5.44
CA PHE A 398 -23.34 -4.93 4.97
C PHE A 398 -22.30 -4.53 3.92
N ASN A 399 -22.69 -3.75 2.90
CA ASN A 399 -21.78 -3.26 1.87
C ASN A 399 -20.62 -2.45 2.46
N ARG A 400 -20.89 -1.60 3.46
CA ARG A 400 -19.83 -0.85 4.19
C ARG A 400 -18.86 -1.74 4.99
N ASN A 401 -19.23 -3.00 5.25
CA ASN A 401 -18.41 -3.97 5.97
C ASN A 401 -17.77 -5.02 5.04
N ILE A 402 -17.96 -4.91 3.72
CA ILE A 402 -17.15 -5.66 2.75
C ILE A 402 -15.71 -5.10 2.80
N VAL A 403 -14.75 -6.02 2.83
CA VAL A 403 -13.32 -5.72 2.83
C VAL A 403 -12.77 -6.10 1.46
N GLY A 404 -12.14 -5.16 0.76
CA GLY A 404 -11.63 -5.35 -0.59
C GLY A 404 -12.72 -5.31 -1.66
N LEU A 405 -12.60 -6.15 -2.68
CA LEU A 405 -13.52 -6.23 -3.82
C LEU A 405 -14.37 -7.51 -3.77
N ILE A 406 -15.51 -7.46 -4.47
CA ILE A 406 -16.34 -8.61 -4.81
C ILE A 406 -15.74 -9.25 -6.08
N GLU A 407 -15.15 -10.43 -5.93
CA GLU A 407 -14.45 -11.13 -7.00
C GLU A 407 -15.38 -12.11 -7.71
N VAL A 408 -15.35 -12.16 -9.04
CA VAL A 408 -16.01 -13.22 -9.80
C VAL A 408 -15.05 -14.41 -9.91
N ILE A 409 -15.42 -15.54 -9.31
CA ILE A 409 -14.55 -16.73 -9.24
C ILE A 409 -14.99 -17.87 -10.15
N ALA A 410 -16.24 -17.87 -10.61
CA ALA A 410 -16.73 -18.85 -11.57
C ALA A 410 -17.87 -18.30 -12.44
N GLU A 411 -18.00 -18.82 -13.66
CA GLU A 411 -19.07 -18.56 -14.61
C GLU A 411 -19.63 -19.91 -15.12
N PHE A 412 -20.96 -20.02 -15.14
CA PHE A 412 -21.68 -21.19 -15.63
C PHE A 412 -22.67 -20.78 -16.71
N ARG A 413 -22.69 -21.52 -17.82
CA ARG A 413 -23.61 -21.30 -18.94
C ARG A 413 -24.52 -22.49 -19.13
N LYS A 414 -25.77 -22.23 -19.50
CA LYS A 414 -26.73 -23.25 -19.90
C LYS A 414 -26.17 -24.03 -21.07
N GLN A 415 -26.02 -25.35 -20.93
CA GLN A 415 -25.68 -26.21 -22.05
C GLN A 415 -26.88 -26.28 -23.00
N ILE A 416 -26.74 -25.69 -24.19
CA ILE A 416 -27.68 -25.88 -25.28
C ILE A 416 -27.42 -27.29 -25.82
N LYS A 417 -28.38 -28.20 -25.64
CA LYS A 417 -28.37 -29.52 -26.29
C LYS A 417 -28.74 -29.41 -27.75
#